data_AF-A0A6B4RDZ7-F1
#
_entry.id   AF-A0A6B4RDZ7-F1
#
_cell.length_a   1.000
_cell.length_b   1.000
_cell.length_c   1.000
_cell.angle_alpha   90.00
_cell.angle_beta   90.00
_cell.angle_gamma   90.00
#
_symmetry.space_group_name_H-M   'P 1'
#
loop_
_entity.id
_entity.type
_entity.pdbx_description
1 polymer ?
#
loop_
_entity_poly.entity_id
_entity_poly.type
_entity_poly.pdbx_seq_one_letter_code
_entity_poly.pdbx_strand_id
1 'polypeptide(L)'
;MRNINYDYNCVVFKGYLYYEDKTPVKNTIVLLEIVLSDKEKVSIKKNSNLYCAYSITNDLGEFCFKISDKNHYYKIKIFENHNIKCLDNETIFVDM
;
A
#
# COMPACT_ATOMS: atom_id res chain seq x y z
N MET A 1 0.10 31.13 19.15
CA MET A 1 0.59 29.74 19.30
C MET A 1 -0.33 28.83 18.50
N ARG A 2 0.17 28.14 17.47
CA ARG A 2 -0.64 27.19 16.70
C ARG A 2 -0.88 25.97 17.58
N ASN A 3 -2.13 25.72 17.95
CA ASN A 3 -2.55 24.49 18.60
C ASN A 3 -2.45 23.37 17.57
N ILE A 4 -1.31 22.69 17.55
CA ILE A 4 -1.14 21.47 16.76
C ILE A 4 -1.88 20.40 17.55
N ASN A 5 -3.13 20.15 17.18
CA ASN A 5 -3.87 18.97 17.63
C ASN A 5 -3.09 17.75 17.16
N TYR A 6 -2.25 17.20 18.03
CA TYR A 6 -1.67 15.89 17.82
C TYR A 6 -2.84 14.91 17.85
N ASP A 7 -3.19 14.38 16.69
CA ASP A 7 -4.16 13.31 16.58
C ASP A 7 -3.52 12.03 17.12
N TYR A 8 -3.53 11.88 18.45
CA TYR A 8 -2.95 10.76 19.21
C TYR A 8 -3.60 9.41 18.88
N ASN A 9 -4.61 9.39 18.00
CA ASN A 9 -5.35 8.20 17.61
C ASN A 9 -4.75 7.46 16.41
N CYS A 10 -3.71 7.97 15.75
CA CYS A 10 -3.10 7.28 14.62
C CYS A 10 -1.85 6.47 15.00
N VAL A 11 -1.68 5.29 14.39
CA VAL A 11 -0.47 4.47 14.43
C VAL A 11 0.26 4.59 13.09
N VAL A 12 1.58 4.59 13.15
CA VAL A 12 2.44 4.59 11.96
C VAL A 12 2.98 3.17 11.73
N PHE A 13 2.70 2.62 10.55
CA PHE A 13 3.32 1.39 10.06
C PHE A 13 4.41 1.78 9.07
N LYS A 14 5.67 1.59 9.46
CA LYS A 14 6.84 1.89 8.64
C LYS A 14 7.68 0.63 8.45
N GLY A 15 8.23 0.46 7.26
CA GLY A 15 9.11 -0.65 6.94
C GLY A 15 10.03 -0.33 5.77
N TYR A 16 10.94 -1.25 5.50
CA TYR A 16 11.88 -1.17 4.39
C TYR A 16 11.82 -2.46 3.56
N LEU A 17 11.92 -2.33 2.25
CA LEU A 17 12.00 -3.44 1.30
C LEU A 17 13.38 -3.51 0.67
N TYR A 18 14.00 -4.68 0.78
CA TYR A 18 15.30 -4.99 0.19
C TYR A 18 15.23 -6.35 -0.50
N TYR A 19 15.96 -6.50 -1.60
CA TYR A 19 16.28 -7.82 -2.14
C TYR A 19 17.28 -8.54 -1.23
N GLU A 20 17.54 -9.82 -1.51
CA GLU A 20 18.46 -10.64 -0.71
C GLU A 20 19.89 -10.08 -0.64
N ASP A 21 20.33 -9.38 -1.68
CA ASP A 21 21.62 -8.71 -1.77
C ASP A 21 21.68 -7.37 -1.00
N LYS A 22 20.60 -7.00 -0.30
CA LYS A 22 20.39 -5.74 0.42
C LYS A 22 20.22 -4.51 -0.48
N THR A 23 20.04 -4.68 -1.79
CA THR A 23 19.67 -3.58 -2.69
C THR A 23 18.26 -3.11 -2.35
N PRO A 24 18.02 -1.80 -2.14
CA PRO A 24 16.69 -1.29 -1.82
C PRO A 24 15.74 -1.44 -3.01
N VAL A 25 14.53 -1.92 -2.73
CA VAL A 25 13.46 -2.04 -3.73
C VAL A 25 12.78 -0.68 -3.90
N LYS A 26 12.96 -0.04 -5.05
CA LYS A 26 12.51 1.34 -5.31
C LYS A 26 11.25 1.37 -6.19
N ASN A 27 10.42 2.41 -6.03
CA ASN A 27 9.24 2.65 -6.85
C ASN A 27 8.25 1.48 -6.90
N THR A 28 8.22 0.68 -5.84
CA THR A 28 7.35 -0.50 -5.71
C THR A 28 6.11 -0.12 -4.92
N ILE A 29 4.95 -0.60 -5.37
CA ILE A 29 3.67 -0.33 -4.73
C ILE A 29 3.52 -1.29 -3.55
N VAL A 30 3.30 -0.74 -2.36
CA VAL A 30 3.02 -1.47 -1.14
C VAL A 30 1.57 -1.17 -0.76
N LEU A 31 0.72 -2.18 -0.74
CA LEU A 31 -0.69 -2.08 -0.34
C LEU A 31 -0.87 -2.56 1.09
N LEU A 32 -1.72 -1.87 1.82
CA LEU A 32 -2.21 -2.27 3.12
C LEU A 32 -3.68 -2.66 3.01
N GLU A 33 -4.00 -3.88 3.40
CA GLU A 33 -5.36 -4.41 3.42
C GLU A 33 -5.76 -4.79 4.85
N ILE A 34 -7.03 -4.57 5.19
CA ILE A 34 -7.61 -5.10 6.42
C ILE A 34 -7.92 -6.59 6.23
N VAL A 35 -7.48 -7.39 7.19
CA VAL A 35 -7.84 -8.81 7.30
C VAL A 35 -9.10 -8.91 8.14
N LEU A 36 -10.23 -9.15 7.47
CA LEU A 36 -11.51 -9.31 8.12
C LEU A 36 -11.62 -10.68 8.81
N SER A 37 -12.27 -10.72 9.98
CA SER A 37 -12.74 -11.95 10.61
C SER A 37 -13.90 -12.56 9.81
N ASP A 38 -14.19 -13.84 10.02
CA ASP A 38 -15.28 -14.51 9.28
C ASP A 38 -16.66 -13.90 9.59
N LYS A 39 -16.86 -13.35 10.80
CA LYS A 39 -18.08 -12.61 11.15
C LYS A 39 -18.25 -11.34 10.29
N GLU A 40 -17.17 -10.60 10.07
CA GLU A 40 -17.15 -9.37 9.26
C GLU A 40 -17.27 -9.68 7.76
N LYS A 41 -16.72 -10.81 7.31
CA LYS A 41 -16.90 -11.26 5.91
C LYS A 41 -18.35 -11.65 5.60
N VAL A 42 -19.14 -12.07 6.59
CA VAL A 42 -20.56 -12.40 6.38
C VAL A 42 -21.40 -11.13 6.22
N SER A 43 -21.10 -10.07 6.97
CA SER A 43 -21.77 -8.77 6.82
C SER A 43 -21.36 -8.04 5.53
N ILE A 44 -20.12 -8.21 5.09
CA ILE A 44 -19.61 -7.66 3.83
C ILE A 44 -19.73 -8.72 2.74
N LYS A 45 -20.86 -8.72 2.00
CA LYS A 45 -21.16 -9.68 0.92
C LYS A 45 -19.91 -9.98 0.04
N LYS A 46 -19.35 -11.19 0.21
CA LYS A 46 -18.32 -11.89 -0.59
C LYS A 46 -16.95 -11.20 -0.71
N ASN A 47 -15.94 -11.82 -0.08
CA ASN A 47 -14.51 -11.84 -0.47
C ASN A 47 -13.77 -10.51 -0.68
N SER A 48 -14.24 -9.39 -0.12
CA SER A 48 -13.46 -8.15 -0.16
C SER A 48 -12.56 -8.08 1.07
N ASN A 49 -11.26 -8.34 0.91
CA ASN A 49 -10.31 -7.64 1.77
C ASN A 49 -10.56 -6.14 1.57
N LEU A 50 -10.73 -5.39 2.65
CA LEU A 50 -10.93 -3.95 2.53
C LEU A 50 -9.57 -3.30 2.27
N TYR A 51 -9.43 -2.75 1.07
CA TYR A 51 -8.32 -1.89 0.73
C TYR A 51 -8.28 -0.70 1.70
N CYS A 52 -7.15 -0.51 2.38
CA CYS A 52 -6.98 0.56 3.36
C CYS A 52 -6.17 1.72 2.78
N ALA A 53 -4.95 1.43 2.31
CA ALA A 53 -4.01 2.44 1.83
C ALA A 53 -2.95 1.84 0.89
N TYR A 54 -2.21 2.71 0.22
CA TYR A 54 -1.00 2.35 -0.50
C TYR A 54 0.14 3.33 -0.18
N SER A 55 1.37 2.85 -0.35
CA SER A 55 2.60 3.62 -0.30
C SER A 55 3.49 3.17 -1.46
N ILE A 56 4.35 4.05 -1.95
CA ILE A 56 5.40 3.72 -2.91
C ILE A 56 6.73 3.74 -2.17
N THR A 57 7.59 2.75 -2.39
CA THR A 57 8.92 2.76 -1.77
C THR A 57 9.82 3.85 -2.34
N ASN A 58 10.53 4.56 -1.46
CA ASN A 58 11.50 5.58 -1.87
C ASN A 58 12.87 4.99 -2.26
N ASP A 59 13.86 5.85 -2.48
CA ASP A 59 15.24 5.45 -2.84
C ASP A 59 15.96 4.57 -1.80
N LEU A 60 15.47 4.55 -0.56
CA LEU A 60 15.97 3.71 0.52
C LEU A 60 15.14 2.43 0.70
N GLY A 61 14.16 2.18 -0.17
CA GLY A 61 13.21 1.08 -0.05
C GLY A 61 12.17 1.29 1.05
N GLU A 62 12.07 2.49 1.63
CA GLU A 62 11.18 2.79 2.75
C GLU A 62 9.73 2.97 2.27
N PHE A 63 8.78 2.38 3.00
CA PHE A 63 7.35 2.65 2.88
C PHE A 63 6.75 3.04 4.25
N CYS A 64 5.65 3.79 4.22
CA CYS A 64 5.00 4.26 5.45
C CYS A 64 3.48 4.40 5.27
N PHE A 65 2.72 3.93 6.26
CA PHE A 65 1.28 4.12 6.37
C PHE A 65 0.94 4.80 7.68
N LYS A 66 -0.04 5.70 7.65
CA LYS A 66 -0.67 6.24 8.85
C LYS A 66 -2.09 5.67 8.93
N ILE A 67 -2.36 4.89 9.98
CA ILE A 67 -3.67 4.27 10.19
C ILE A 67 -4.30 4.78 11.47
N SER A 68 -5.60 5.08 11.43
CA SER A 68 -6.39 5.47 12.61
C SER A 68 -7.10 4.28 13.26
N ASP A 69 -7.34 3.24 12.48
CA ASP A 69 -7.94 2.01 12.94
C ASP A 69 -6.87 1.10 13.57
N LYS A 70 -7.17 0.58 14.76
CA LYS A 70 -6.27 -0.26 15.56
C LYS A 70 -6.92 -1.58 15.95
N ASN A 71 -8.16 -1.79 15.53
CA ASN A 71 -8.98 -2.92 15.98
C ASN A 71 -8.89 -4.11 15.02
N HIS A 72 -8.28 -3.91 13.85
CA HIS A 72 -8.14 -4.95 12.85
C HIS A 72 -6.70 -5.40 12.68
N TYR A 73 -6.57 -6.60 12.14
CA TYR A 73 -5.30 -7.09 11.61
C TYR A 73 -5.10 -6.56 10.19
N TYR A 74 -3.84 -6.33 9.83
CA TYR A 74 -3.47 -5.82 8.52
C TYR A 74 -2.56 -6.79 7.78
N LYS A 75 -2.72 -6.84 6.46
CA LYS A 75 -1.86 -7.56 5.53
C LYS A 75 -1.17 -6.57 4.61
N ILE A 76 0.14 -6.71 4.46
CA ILE A 76 0.92 -5.99 3.46
C ILE A 76 0.99 -6.84 2.19
N LYS A 77 0.76 -6.22 1.03
CA LYS A 77 1.01 -6.82 -0.29
C LYS A 77 1.97 -5.94 -1.07
N ILE A 78 2.95 -6.56 -1.71
CA ILE A 78 3.99 -5.86 -2.47
C ILE A 78 3.76 -6.15 -3.95
N PHE A 79 3.69 -5.10 -4.75
CA PHE A 79 3.54 -5.16 -6.20
C PHE A 79 4.74 -4.48 -6.84
N GLU A 80 5.68 -5.33 -7.23
CA GLU A 80 6.91 -4.91 -7.88
C GLU A 80 6.74 -4.95 -9.40
N ASN A 81 6.94 -3.80 -10.03
CA ASN A 81 6.78 -3.63 -11.48
C ASN A 81 8.10 -3.83 -12.25
N HIS A 82 9.14 -4.37 -11.62
CA HIS A 82 10.50 -4.40 -12.21
C HIS A 82 10.59 -5.15 -13.55
N ASN A 83 9.59 -5.99 -13.86
CA ASN A 83 9.50 -6.74 -15.12
C ASN A 83 8.37 -6.28 -16.05
N ILE A 84 7.64 -5.21 -15.73
CA ILE A 84 6.65 -4.65 -16.63
C ILE A 84 7.37 -3.70 -17.59
N LYS A 85 7.76 -4.23 -18.75
CA LYS A 85 8.07 -3.39 -19.91
C LYS A 85 6.75 -2.72 -20.31
N CYS A 86 6.52 -1.50 -19.85
CA CYS A 86 5.51 -0.66 -20.48
C CYS A 86 6.02 -0.44 -21.90
N LEU A 87 5.34 -1.01 -22.90
CA LEU A 87 5.55 -0.61 -24.28
C LEU A 87 5.26 0.88 -24.30
N ASP A 88 6.28 1.69 -24.56
CA ASP A 88 6.13 3.12 -24.74
C ASP A 88 4.95 3.36 -25.69
N ASN A 89 4.03 4.22 -25.26
CA ASN A 89 2.78 4.56 -25.92
C ASN A 89 2.86 4.48 -27.45
N GLU A 90 2.39 3.37 -28.04
CA GLU A 90 1.89 3.44 -29.40
C GLU A 90 0.68 4.37 -29.31
N THR A 91 0.86 5.60 -29.79
CA THR A 91 -0.23 6.54 -29.99
C THR A 91 -1.15 5.89 -31.01
N ILE A 92 -2.24 5.28 -30.55
CA ILE A 92 -3.27 4.73 -31.43
C ILE A 92 -3.97 5.93 -32.07
N PHE A 93 -3.55 6.30 -33.27
CA PHE A 93 -4.34 7.16 -34.13
C PHE A 93 -5.55 6.34 -34.56
N VAL A 94 -6.72 6.73 -34.08
CA VAL A 94 -7.98 6.24 -34.61
C VAL A 94 -8.31 7.17 -35.78
N ASP A 95 -8.14 6.69 -37.01
CA ASP A 95 -8.59 7.42 -38.19
C ASP A 95 -10.10 7.65 -38.09
N MET A 96 -10.50 8.92 -38.29
CA MET A 96 -11.88 9.40 -38.22
C MET A 96 -12.61 9.14 -39.54
#